data_AF-A0A416JX20-F1
#
_entry.id   AF-A0A416JX20-F1
#
_cell.length_a   1.000
_cell.length_b   1.000
_cell.length_c   1.000
_cell.angle_alpha   90.00
_cell.angle_beta   90.00
_cell.angle_gamma   90.00
#
_symmetry.space_group_name_H-M   'P 1'
#
loop_
_entity.id
_entity.type
_entity.pdbx_description
1 polymer ?
#
loop_
_entity_poly.entity_id
_entity_poly.type
_entity_poly.pdbx_seq_one_letter_code
_entity_poly.pdbx_strand_id
1 'polypeptide(L)'
;MKLRMKRKAMVVLAAGMLMSAAAPAAAMAAEKATGPALTASYNGDVNTLEAAKDATQLIVVIGNRQDPAKSRLDWYKRDADGKLVQVMSKEAVSGMNGITMQKQEGDKKTPAGVYRFTMAFGLKANPGTILSYHQIVDGDYYVDDGNSQYYNKLANTKQVQKDWNSAEDLMAQAPQYNYGLVLDYNPECTPGKGSAIFLHCPKSWNNTGTSGCISIPEEDMKQVVCQVDTGTKIVVVQDESDLANY
;
A
#
# COMPACT_ATOMS: atom_id res chain seq x y z
N MET A 1 3.98 62.38 32.17
CA MET A 1 3.84 62.61 30.71
C MET A 1 5.15 62.28 30.02
N LYS A 2 5.11 61.40 28.99
CA LYS A 2 5.91 61.37 27.73
C LYS A 2 7.46 61.57 27.83
N LEU A 3 8.34 60.86 27.11
CA LEU A 3 8.28 59.89 26.03
C LEU A 3 9.71 59.33 25.86
N ARG A 4 9.83 58.06 25.50
CA ARG A 4 11.08 57.36 25.18
C ARG A 4 11.42 57.63 23.71
N MET A 5 12.67 57.88 23.34
CA MET A 5 13.09 57.73 21.94
C MET A 5 14.54 57.26 21.78
N LYS A 6 14.66 56.23 20.94
CA LYS A 6 15.82 55.39 20.64
C LYS A 6 16.81 56.12 19.74
N ARG A 7 18.11 55.89 19.94
CA ARG A 7 19.17 56.31 19.00
C ARG A 7 19.22 55.35 17.80
N LYS A 8 19.08 55.93 16.61
CA LYS A 8 19.37 55.30 15.31
C LYS A 8 20.88 55.35 15.07
N ALA A 9 21.47 54.25 14.60
CA ALA A 9 22.79 54.27 13.96
C ALA A 9 22.59 53.95 12.48
N MET A 10 23.01 54.88 11.61
CA MET A 10 23.07 54.71 10.16
C MET A 10 24.55 54.68 9.74
N VAL A 11 24.89 53.58 9.04
CA VAL A 11 25.70 53.49 7.81
C VAL A 11 27.15 54.00 7.85
N VAL A 12 28.07 53.05 7.64
CA VAL A 12 29.30 53.27 6.86
C VAL A 12 29.27 52.30 5.68
N LEU A 13 29.38 52.85 4.48
CA LEU A 13 29.58 52.15 3.21
C LEU A 13 31.03 51.63 3.12
N ALA A 14 31.22 50.42 2.60
CA ALA A 14 32.44 50.06 1.90
C ALA A 14 32.07 49.18 0.69
N ALA A 15 32.37 49.71 -0.50
CA ALA A 15 32.22 49.03 -1.77
C ALA A 15 33.33 47.99 -1.95
N GLY A 16 32.95 46.77 -2.32
CA GLY A 16 33.85 45.71 -2.75
C GLY A 16 33.29 45.08 -4.02
N MET A 17 33.85 45.47 -5.15
CA MET A 17 33.57 44.93 -6.48
C MET A 17 34.25 43.55 -6.56
N LEU A 18 33.48 42.49 -6.74
CA LEU A 18 34.02 41.17 -7.10
C LEU A 18 33.33 40.65 -8.35
N MET A 19 34.17 40.38 -9.34
CA MET A 19 33.84 39.88 -10.65
C MET A 19 33.24 38.48 -10.59
N SER A 20 32.34 38.25 -11.54
CA SER A 20 31.89 36.97 -12.05
C SER A 20 33.02 35.94 -12.16
N ALA A 21 32.82 34.79 -11.54
CA ALA A 21 33.31 33.52 -12.04
C ALA A 21 32.17 32.51 -11.86
N ALA A 22 31.50 32.20 -12.98
CA ALA A 22 30.55 31.11 -13.05
C ALA A 22 31.29 29.80 -12.71
N ALA A 23 30.93 29.19 -11.59
CA ALA A 23 31.29 27.81 -11.32
C ALA A 23 30.41 26.91 -12.21
N PRO A 24 30.97 25.91 -12.92
CA PRO A 24 30.18 25.03 -13.75
C PRO A 24 29.25 24.21 -12.85
N ALA A 25 27.96 24.25 -13.16
CA ALA A 25 26.98 23.33 -12.63
C ALA A 25 27.40 21.90 -13.03
N ALA A 26 27.99 21.18 -12.09
CA ALA A 26 28.18 19.74 -12.21
C ALA A 26 26.79 19.11 -12.14
N ALA A 27 26.21 18.88 -13.32
CA ALA A 27 25.09 17.98 -13.49
C ALA A 27 25.56 16.59 -13.05
N MET A 28 25.24 16.20 -11.82
CA MET A 28 25.25 14.78 -11.45
C MET A 28 24.11 14.13 -12.21
N ALA A 29 24.44 13.58 -13.38
CA ALA A 29 23.62 12.61 -14.06
C ALA A 29 23.31 11.49 -13.06
N ALA A 30 22.02 11.28 -12.79
CA ALA A 30 21.55 10.13 -12.06
C ALA A 30 22.05 8.88 -12.81
N GLU A 31 22.97 8.16 -12.18
CA GLU A 31 23.44 6.88 -12.64
C GLU A 31 22.24 5.94 -12.68
N LYS A 32 21.83 5.57 -13.90
CA LYS A 32 20.78 4.60 -14.15
C LYS A 32 21.28 3.27 -13.56
N ALA A 33 20.78 2.91 -12.39
CA ALA A 33 21.00 1.60 -11.81
C ALA A 33 20.36 0.53 -12.71
N THR A 34 21.10 0.08 -13.70
CA THR A 34 20.82 -1.16 -14.43
C THR A 34 21.23 -2.30 -13.54
N GLY A 35 20.32 -2.73 -12.65
CA GLY A 35 20.39 -4.07 -12.08
C GLY A 35 20.38 -5.11 -13.21
N PRO A 36 20.91 -6.33 -12.99
CA PRO A 36 20.90 -7.36 -14.01
C PRO A 36 19.46 -7.58 -14.50
N ALA A 37 19.27 -7.55 -15.82
CA ALA A 37 18.01 -7.96 -16.42
C ALA A 37 17.74 -9.41 -15.96
N LEU A 38 16.70 -9.60 -15.16
CA LEU A 38 16.30 -10.92 -14.68
C LEU A 38 15.84 -11.72 -15.90
N THR A 39 16.67 -12.67 -16.30
CA THR A 39 16.44 -13.58 -17.44
C THR A 39 15.59 -14.80 -17.08
N ALA A 40 15.09 -14.87 -15.84
CA ALA A 40 14.20 -15.94 -15.43
C ALA A 40 12.81 -15.69 -16.02
N SER A 41 12.37 -16.58 -16.92
CA SER A 41 10.97 -16.64 -17.32
C SER A 41 10.19 -17.44 -16.28
N TYR A 42 9.07 -16.91 -15.80
CA TYR A 42 8.16 -17.66 -14.94
C TYR A 42 7.66 -18.91 -15.69
N ASN A 43 7.82 -20.09 -15.09
CA ASN A 43 7.55 -21.37 -15.73
C ASN A 43 6.12 -21.89 -15.47
N GLY A 44 5.29 -21.12 -14.76
CA GLY A 44 3.93 -21.49 -14.37
C GLY A 44 3.82 -22.20 -13.01
N ASP A 45 4.92 -22.51 -12.33
CA ASP A 45 4.90 -23.12 -10.99
C ASP A 45 5.30 -22.10 -9.91
N VAL A 46 4.32 -21.65 -9.12
CA VAL A 46 4.51 -20.72 -8.00
C VAL A 46 5.49 -21.23 -6.95
N ASN A 47 5.75 -22.53 -6.88
CA ASN A 47 6.72 -23.11 -5.94
C ASN A 47 8.16 -22.74 -6.26
N THR A 48 8.42 -22.18 -7.44
CA THR A 48 9.75 -21.70 -7.85
C THR A 48 10.05 -20.26 -7.42
N LEU A 49 9.04 -19.53 -6.93
CA LEU A 49 9.15 -18.14 -6.51
C LEU A 49 9.95 -18.00 -5.21
N GLU A 50 10.69 -16.91 -5.03
CA GLU A 50 11.42 -16.65 -3.79
C GLU A 50 10.45 -16.48 -2.62
N ALA A 51 9.36 -15.75 -2.83
CA ALA A 51 8.28 -15.53 -1.88
C ALA A 51 7.61 -16.83 -1.43
N ALA A 52 7.64 -17.88 -2.26
CA ALA A 52 7.04 -19.17 -1.93
C ALA A 52 7.85 -20.01 -0.93
N LYS A 53 9.15 -19.74 -0.74
CA LYS A 53 10.03 -20.63 0.06
C LYS A 53 9.63 -20.72 1.53
N ASP A 54 9.26 -19.60 2.14
CA ASP A 54 8.93 -19.45 3.57
C ASP A 54 7.45 -19.08 3.80
N ALA A 55 6.65 -18.93 2.74
CA ALA A 55 5.22 -18.67 2.87
C ALA A 55 4.47 -19.90 3.42
N THR A 56 3.59 -19.74 4.41
CA THR A 56 2.63 -20.78 4.81
C THR A 56 1.54 -20.95 3.75
N GLN A 57 1.15 -19.83 3.15
CA GLN A 57 0.17 -19.69 2.10
C GLN A 57 0.60 -18.54 1.18
N LEU A 58 0.28 -18.62 -0.10
CA LEU A 58 0.65 -17.61 -1.08
C LEU A 58 -0.60 -17.10 -1.79
N ILE A 59 -0.81 -15.79 -1.74
CA ILE A 59 -1.80 -15.10 -2.57
C ILE A 59 -1.02 -14.41 -3.69
N VAL A 60 -1.47 -14.54 -4.93
CA VAL A 60 -0.84 -13.94 -6.10
C VAL A 60 -1.88 -13.08 -6.80
N VAL A 61 -1.57 -11.80 -7.00
CA VAL A 61 -2.42 -10.82 -7.69
C VAL A 61 -1.74 -10.37 -8.96
N ILE A 62 -2.39 -10.64 -10.09
CA ILE A 62 -1.85 -10.38 -11.42
C ILE A 62 -2.72 -9.34 -12.11
N GLY A 63 -2.12 -8.23 -12.53
CA GLY A 63 -2.79 -7.17 -13.29
C GLY A 63 -3.25 -7.60 -14.68
N ASN A 64 -4.24 -6.88 -15.20
CA ASN A 64 -4.69 -7.02 -16.57
C ASN A 64 -4.11 -5.88 -17.44
N ARG A 65 -3.43 -6.23 -18.54
CA ARG A 65 -2.81 -5.24 -19.44
C ARG A 65 -3.83 -4.44 -20.27
N GLN A 66 -5.00 -5.01 -20.53
CA GLN A 66 -6.05 -4.39 -21.35
C GLN A 66 -6.96 -3.48 -20.52
N ASP A 67 -7.19 -3.81 -19.25
CA ASP A 67 -7.99 -3.03 -18.32
C ASP A 67 -7.22 -2.86 -17.00
N PRO A 68 -6.63 -1.68 -16.74
CA PRO A 68 -5.74 -1.48 -15.59
C PRO A 68 -6.45 -1.66 -14.23
N ALA A 69 -7.77 -1.50 -14.17
CA ALA A 69 -8.52 -1.71 -12.93
C ALA A 69 -8.74 -3.20 -12.61
N LYS A 70 -8.64 -4.08 -13.60
CA LYS A 70 -8.89 -5.51 -13.43
C LYS A 70 -7.62 -6.27 -13.08
N SER A 71 -7.80 -7.30 -12.28
CA SER A 71 -6.75 -8.24 -11.91
C SER A 71 -7.35 -9.64 -11.66
N ARG A 72 -6.48 -10.62 -11.44
CA ARG A 72 -6.83 -11.95 -10.96
C ARG A 72 -6.15 -12.17 -9.62
N LEU A 73 -6.86 -12.75 -8.66
CA LEU A 73 -6.30 -13.23 -7.40
C LEU A 73 -6.31 -14.76 -7.41
N ASP A 74 -5.13 -15.35 -7.28
CA ASP A 74 -4.91 -16.77 -7.11
C ASP A 74 -4.43 -17.04 -5.69
N TRP A 75 -5.02 -18.01 -5.00
CA TRP A 75 -4.62 -18.37 -3.64
C TRP A 75 -4.16 -19.82 -3.59
N TYR A 76 -3.01 -20.02 -2.94
CA TYR A 76 -2.32 -21.28 -2.82
C TYR A 76 -2.07 -21.62 -1.35
N LYS A 77 -2.22 -22.89 -1.00
CA LYS A 77 -1.95 -23.43 0.33
C LYS A 77 -0.98 -24.59 0.23
N ARG A 78 -0.17 -24.80 1.28
CA ARG A 78 0.68 -26.00 1.34
C ARG A 78 -0.18 -27.25 1.53
N ASP A 79 0.09 -28.27 0.73
CA ASP A 79 -0.43 -29.62 0.91
C ASP A 79 0.42 -30.43 1.92
N ALA A 80 0.14 -31.73 2.04
CA ALA A 80 0.85 -32.62 2.94
C ALA A 80 2.33 -32.85 2.56
N ASP A 81 2.69 -32.66 1.29
CA ASP A 81 4.06 -32.75 0.78
C ASP A 81 4.80 -31.41 0.89
N GLY A 82 4.11 -30.38 1.42
CA GLY A 82 4.64 -29.03 1.57
C GLY A 82 4.61 -28.21 0.28
N LYS A 83 3.98 -28.68 -0.79
CA LYS A 83 3.85 -27.95 -2.07
C LYS A 83 2.68 -26.96 -2.00
N LEU A 84 2.88 -25.74 -2.48
CA LEU A 84 1.81 -24.79 -2.70
C LEU A 84 0.93 -25.26 -3.87
N VAL A 85 -0.34 -25.55 -3.57
CA VAL A 85 -1.37 -25.95 -4.53
C VAL A 85 -2.48 -24.91 -4.56
N GLN A 86 -3.00 -24.61 -5.76
CA GLN A 86 -4.03 -23.60 -5.94
C GLN A 86 -5.35 -24.09 -5.34
N VAL A 87 -5.96 -23.27 -4.48
CA VAL A 87 -7.25 -23.56 -3.84
C VAL A 87 -8.35 -22.59 -4.27
N MET A 88 -7.99 -21.45 -4.86
CA MET A 88 -8.93 -20.46 -5.38
C MET A 88 -8.27 -19.68 -6.54
N SER A 89 -9.07 -19.32 -7.53
CA SER A 89 -8.77 -18.30 -8.55
C SER A 89 -10.02 -17.47 -8.79
N LYS A 90 -9.89 -16.14 -8.67
CA LYS A 90 -11.02 -15.21 -8.79
C LYS A 90 -10.64 -13.94 -9.54
N GLU A 91 -11.61 -13.36 -10.23
CA GLU A 91 -11.50 -11.99 -10.69
C GLU A 91 -11.35 -11.07 -9.49
N ALA A 92 -10.43 -10.12 -9.60
CA ALA A 92 -10.14 -9.12 -8.61
C ALA A 92 -10.13 -7.73 -9.25
N VAL A 93 -10.23 -6.71 -8.41
CA VAL A 93 -10.18 -5.32 -8.81
C VAL A 93 -9.03 -4.65 -8.07
N SER A 94 -8.11 -4.04 -8.81
CA SER A 94 -6.98 -3.29 -8.28
C SER A 94 -7.24 -1.78 -8.38
N GLY A 95 -6.22 -0.97 -8.08
CA GLY A 95 -6.26 0.47 -8.27
C GLY A 95 -6.67 0.83 -9.70
N MET A 96 -7.57 1.79 -9.86
CA MET A 96 -8.12 2.13 -11.19
C MET A 96 -7.07 2.55 -12.22
N ASN A 97 -5.90 2.99 -11.76
CA ASN A 97 -4.76 3.37 -12.62
C ASN A 97 -3.72 2.26 -12.78
N GLY A 98 -4.03 1.02 -12.37
CA GLY A 98 -3.16 -0.14 -12.54
C GLY A 98 -2.32 -0.50 -11.31
N ILE A 99 -1.48 -1.51 -11.49
CA ILE A 99 -0.46 -1.92 -10.53
C ILE A 99 0.85 -1.19 -10.87
N THR A 100 1.69 -0.83 -9.88
CA THR A 100 2.94 -0.09 -10.13
C THR A 100 4.06 -0.41 -9.13
N MET A 101 5.30 -0.37 -9.61
CA MET A 101 6.50 -0.36 -8.76
C MET A 101 6.80 1.03 -8.16
N GLN A 102 6.18 2.09 -8.67
CA GLN A 102 6.46 3.49 -8.30
C GLN A 102 5.24 4.14 -7.65
N LYS A 103 4.72 3.49 -6.61
CA LYS A 103 3.54 3.92 -5.87
C LYS A 103 3.78 5.28 -5.21
N GLN A 104 2.78 6.16 -5.31
CA GLN A 104 2.74 7.48 -4.68
C GLN A 104 1.38 7.72 -4.03
N GLU A 105 1.31 8.62 -3.06
CA GLU A 105 0.05 8.98 -2.41
C GLU A 105 -0.96 9.54 -3.43
N GLY A 106 -2.21 9.07 -3.37
CA GLY A 106 -3.29 9.52 -4.26
C GLY A 106 -3.18 9.12 -5.75
N ASP A 107 -2.18 8.33 -6.16
CA ASP A 107 -1.98 7.93 -7.56
C ASP A 107 -3.02 6.92 -8.11
N LYS A 108 -3.84 6.36 -7.21
CA LYS A 108 -4.86 5.34 -7.47
C LYS A 108 -4.32 4.05 -8.09
N LYS A 109 -3.08 3.69 -7.76
CA LYS A 109 -2.41 2.47 -8.22
C LYS A 109 -2.20 1.51 -7.06
N THR A 110 -2.26 0.22 -7.35
CA THR A 110 -1.87 -0.81 -6.37
C THR A 110 -0.36 -0.99 -6.39
N PRO A 111 0.34 -1.02 -5.24
CA PRO A 111 1.77 -1.24 -5.22
C PRO A 111 2.10 -2.70 -5.61
N ALA A 112 2.94 -2.90 -6.61
CA ALA A 112 3.57 -4.18 -6.90
C ALA A 112 4.60 -4.52 -5.82
N GLY A 113 4.78 -5.79 -5.51
CA GLY A 113 5.71 -6.25 -4.47
C GLY A 113 5.26 -7.51 -3.75
N VAL A 114 5.99 -7.87 -2.70
CA VAL A 114 5.66 -8.96 -1.78
C VAL A 114 5.33 -8.35 -0.43
N TYR A 115 4.15 -8.67 0.08
CA TYR A 115 3.62 -8.15 1.34
C TYR A 115 3.14 -9.28 2.24
N ARG A 116 2.97 -8.97 3.52
CA ARG A 116 2.28 -9.78 4.52
C ARG A 116 1.05 -9.04 5.02
N PHE A 117 0.29 -9.70 5.88
CA PHE A 117 -0.89 -9.14 6.51
C PHE A 117 -0.64 -8.85 7.99
N THR A 118 -0.95 -7.64 8.44
CA THR A 118 -0.69 -7.21 9.82
C THR A 118 -1.89 -7.43 10.73
N MET A 119 -3.11 -7.24 10.21
CA MET A 119 -4.36 -7.51 10.92
C MET A 119 -5.51 -7.76 9.95
N ALA A 120 -6.52 -8.47 10.44
CA ALA A 120 -7.85 -8.49 9.85
C ALA A 120 -8.71 -7.38 10.46
N PHE A 121 -9.69 -6.90 9.72
CA PHE A 121 -10.65 -5.92 10.22
C PHE A 121 -12.00 -6.04 9.51
N GLY A 122 -13.02 -5.35 10.03
CA GLY A 122 -14.26 -5.18 9.28
C GLY A 122 -15.42 -4.58 10.07
N LEU A 123 -16.46 -4.22 9.34
CA LEU A 123 -17.73 -3.71 9.85
C LEU A 123 -18.62 -4.83 10.41
N LYS A 124 -18.43 -6.06 9.93
CA LYS A 124 -19.15 -7.24 10.44
C LYS A 124 -18.39 -7.86 11.61
N ALA A 125 -19.06 -8.77 12.34
CA ALA A 125 -18.41 -9.52 13.41
C ALA A 125 -17.26 -10.39 12.88
N ASN A 126 -16.26 -10.65 13.73
CA ASN A 126 -15.15 -11.55 13.42
C ASN A 126 -15.70 -12.92 12.94
N PRO A 127 -15.42 -13.35 11.69
CA PRO A 127 -15.91 -14.62 11.16
C PRO A 127 -15.09 -15.85 11.61
N GLY A 128 -14.12 -15.69 12.52
CA GLY A 128 -13.21 -16.73 12.98
C GLY A 128 -11.80 -16.59 12.39
N THR A 129 -11.21 -15.39 12.45
CA THR A 129 -9.88 -15.09 11.92
C THR A 129 -8.75 -15.68 12.76
N ILE A 130 -7.64 -16.03 12.11
CA ILE A 130 -6.38 -16.41 12.79
C ILE A 130 -5.61 -15.16 13.21
N LEU A 131 -5.47 -14.18 12.32
CA LEU A 131 -4.92 -12.86 12.66
C LEU A 131 -5.84 -12.14 13.66
N SER A 132 -5.25 -11.18 14.40
CA SER A 132 -6.02 -10.27 15.23
C SER A 132 -7.07 -9.54 14.39
N TYR A 133 -8.29 -9.44 14.93
CA TYR A 133 -9.40 -8.80 14.25
C TYR A 133 -9.76 -7.47 14.90
N HIS A 134 -9.68 -6.39 14.14
CA HIS A 134 -10.20 -5.09 14.54
C HIS A 134 -11.66 -4.95 14.08
N GLN A 135 -12.59 -5.03 15.02
CA GLN A 135 -13.98 -4.67 14.76
C GLN A 135 -14.04 -3.15 14.55
N ILE A 136 -14.42 -2.70 13.36
CA ILE A 136 -14.59 -1.28 13.08
C ILE A 136 -15.70 -0.74 14.00
N VAL A 137 -15.40 0.37 14.67
CA VAL A 137 -16.30 1.12 15.54
C VAL A 137 -16.33 2.60 15.17
N ASP A 138 -17.35 3.29 15.68
CA ASP A 138 -17.48 4.74 15.52
C ASP A 138 -16.25 5.50 16.00
N GLY A 139 -15.72 6.34 15.11
CA GLY A 139 -14.50 7.12 15.31
C GLY A 139 -13.23 6.48 14.74
N ASP A 140 -13.29 5.28 14.14
CA ASP A 140 -12.13 4.67 13.48
C ASP A 140 -11.83 5.31 12.11
N TYR A 141 -10.58 5.74 11.96
CA TYR A 141 -10.04 6.28 10.72
C TYR A 141 -8.75 5.58 10.35
N TYR A 142 -8.54 5.36 9.05
CA TYR A 142 -7.20 5.06 8.54
C TYR A 142 -6.62 6.31 7.87
N VAL A 143 -5.54 6.84 8.43
CA VAL A 143 -5.08 8.20 8.10
C VAL A 143 -4.17 8.19 6.87
N ASP A 144 -4.52 8.99 5.88
CA ASP A 144 -3.76 9.18 4.62
C ASP A 144 -3.08 10.56 4.53
N ASP A 145 -3.28 11.45 5.52
CA ASP A 145 -2.60 12.74 5.60
C ASP A 145 -1.13 12.55 5.99
N GLY A 146 -0.23 12.78 5.03
CA GLY A 146 1.23 12.67 5.23
C GLY A 146 1.82 13.62 6.28
N ASN A 147 1.09 14.64 6.74
CA ASN A 147 1.54 15.55 7.81
C ASN A 147 1.10 15.09 9.21
N SER A 148 0.24 14.07 9.31
CA SER A 148 -0.25 13.54 10.59
C SER A 148 0.77 12.58 11.22
N GLN A 149 0.86 12.58 12.55
CA GLN A 149 1.64 11.57 13.28
C GLN A 149 1.05 10.14 13.13
N TYR A 150 -0.22 10.07 12.71
CA TYR A 150 -0.97 8.84 12.47
C TYR A 150 -0.95 8.41 11.00
N TYR A 151 -0.17 9.06 10.11
CA TYR A 151 -0.07 8.68 8.71
C TYR A 151 0.18 7.17 8.52
N ASN A 152 -0.59 6.56 7.62
CA ASN A 152 -0.63 5.13 7.33
C ASN A 152 -0.94 4.23 8.54
N LYS A 153 -1.71 4.73 9.52
CA LYS A 153 -2.14 3.97 10.71
C LYS A 153 -3.65 4.07 10.92
N LEU A 154 -4.19 3.05 11.57
CA LEU A 154 -5.50 3.10 12.20
C LEU A 154 -5.44 3.99 13.45
N ALA A 155 -6.36 4.94 13.56
CA ALA A 155 -6.52 5.82 14.71
C ALA A 155 -8.00 6.00 15.05
N ASN A 156 -8.34 5.96 16.33
CA ASN A 156 -9.70 6.23 16.79
C ASN A 156 -9.80 7.61 17.44
N THR A 157 -10.69 8.47 16.94
CA THR A 157 -10.85 9.87 17.42
C THR A 157 -11.33 10.01 18.86
N LYS A 158 -11.82 8.93 19.48
CA LYS A 158 -12.15 8.90 20.92
C LYS A 158 -10.94 8.58 21.80
N GLN A 159 -9.86 8.09 21.20
CA GLN A 159 -8.64 7.68 21.91
C GLN A 159 -7.47 8.65 21.65
N VAL A 160 -7.47 9.32 20.50
CA VAL A 160 -6.40 10.24 20.11
C VAL A 160 -6.94 11.62 19.76
N GLN A 161 -6.08 12.64 19.92
CA GLN A 161 -6.36 13.97 19.40
C GLN A 161 -6.14 13.96 17.88
N LYS A 162 -7.21 14.17 17.12
CA LYS A 162 -7.14 14.28 15.66
C LYS A 162 -6.22 15.42 15.23
N ASP A 163 -5.26 15.11 14.37
CA ASP A 163 -4.32 16.07 13.76
C ASP A 163 -4.28 16.00 12.22
N TRP A 164 -5.10 15.13 11.61
CA TRP A 164 -5.16 14.92 10.16
C TRP A 164 -6.29 15.70 9.48
N ASN A 165 -6.04 16.10 8.23
CA ASN A 165 -7.02 16.75 7.35
C ASN A 165 -7.69 15.78 6.38
N SER A 166 -7.05 14.64 6.11
CA SER A 166 -7.58 13.56 5.28
C SER A 166 -7.38 12.21 5.97
N ALA A 167 -8.37 11.34 5.83
CA ALA A 167 -8.35 9.95 6.28
C ALA A 167 -9.58 9.21 5.73
N GLU A 168 -9.50 7.89 5.66
CA GLU A 168 -10.66 7.04 5.40
C GLU A 168 -11.50 6.89 6.68
N ASP A 169 -12.72 7.41 6.69
CA ASP A 169 -13.72 7.12 7.72
C ASP A 169 -14.20 5.68 7.54
N LEU A 170 -13.75 4.76 8.41
CA LEU A 170 -13.98 3.32 8.21
C LEU A 170 -15.45 2.92 8.36
N MET A 171 -16.22 3.63 9.19
CA MET A 171 -17.66 3.40 9.36
C MET A 171 -18.45 3.72 8.09
N ALA A 172 -17.96 4.65 7.27
CA ALA A 172 -18.59 5.05 6.02
C ALA A 172 -18.27 4.13 4.83
N GLN A 173 -17.54 3.03 5.04
CA GLN A 173 -17.03 2.17 3.96
C GLN A 173 -17.86 0.92 3.72
N ALA A 174 -19.11 0.87 4.18
CA ALA A 174 -20.00 -0.22 3.83
C ALA A 174 -20.34 -0.19 2.32
N PRO A 175 -20.34 -1.33 1.61
CA PRO A 175 -20.02 -2.68 2.07
C PRO A 175 -18.54 -3.08 1.89
N GLN A 176 -17.69 -2.24 1.31
CA GLN A 176 -16.33 -2.60 0.93
C GLN A 176 -15.46 -3.05 2.10
N TYR A 177 -15.71 -2.54 3.32
CA TYR A 177 -15.02 -2.97 4.55
C TYR A 177 -15.86 -3.89 5.44
N ASN A 178 -16.79 -4.66 4.85
CA ASN A 178 -17.44 -5.75 5.59
C ASN A 178 -16.41 -6.73 6.17
N TYR A 179 -15.39 -7.08 5.38
CA TYR A 179 -14.18 -7.78 5.79
C TYR A 179 -12.98 -7.21 5.02
N GLY A 180 -11.83 -7.13 5.68
CA GLY A 180 -10.59 -6.68 5.07
C GLY A 180 -9.35 -7.19 5.79
N LEU A 181 -8.22 -7.12 5.08
CA LEU A 181 -6.88 -7.41 5.59
C LEU A 181 -5.97 -6.22 5.30
N VAL A 182 -5.18 -5.82 6.29
CA VAL A 182 -4.18 -4.76 6.13
C VAL A 182 -2.88 -5.34 5.60
N LEU A 183 -2.38 -4.82 4.48
CA LEU A 183 -1.06 -5.19 3.97
C LEU A 183 0.02 -4.40 4.73
N ASP A 184 1.18 -5.01 4.95
CA ASP A 184 2.38 -4.34 5.50
C ASP A 184 3.07 -3.40 4.49
N TYR A 185 2.30 -2.77 3.61
CA TYR A 185 2.80 -1.76 2.67
C TYR A 185 3.16 -0.46 3.40
N ASN A 186 4.31 0.12 3.03
CA ASN A 186 4.85 1.35 3.63
C ASN A 186 4.89 1.28 5.17
N PRO A 187 5.54 0.25 5.76
CA PRO A 187 5.48 -0.01 7.21
C PRO A 187 6.17 1.09 8.02
N GLU A 188 7.18 1.73 7.44
CA GLU A 188 7.87 2.90 8.01
C GLU A 188 7.01 4.17 8.01
N CYS A 189 5.78 4.11 7.49
CA CYS A 189 4.85 5.24 7.40
C CYS A 189 5.52 6.46 6.74
N THR A 190 6.26 6.25 5.65
CA THR A 190 6.97 7.35 4.96
C THR A 190 5.95 8.18 4.17
N PRO A 191 5.76 9.48 4.47
CA PRO A 191 4.80 10.32 3.78
C PRO A 191 5.00 10.34 2.25
N GLY A 192 3.90 10.33 1.51
CA GLY A 192 3.91 10.43 0.05
C GLY A 192 4.14 9.12 -0.69
N LYS A 193 4.52 8.03 0.00
CA LYS A 193 4.66 6.70 -0.63
C LYS A 193 3.32 5.98 -0.85
N GLY A 194 2.22 6.50 -0.30
CA GLY A 194 0.92 5.83 -0.33
C GLY A 194 0.60 5.20 1.02
N SER A 195 -0.69 5.07 1.29
CA SER A 195 -1.23 4.60 2.57
C SER A 195 -2.48 3.74 2.36
N ALA A 196 -2.98 3.13 3.44
CA ALA A 196 -4.27 2.43 3.48
C ALA A 196 -4.45 1.36 2.38
N ILE A 197 -3.41 0.55 2.16
CA ILE A 197 -3.47 -0.53 1.15
C ILE A 197 -4.01 -1.81 1.78
N PHE A 198 -5.19 -2.22 1.34
CA PHE A 198 -5.92 -3.36 1.89
C PHE A 198 -6.30 -4.40 0.82
N LEU A 199 -6.59 -5.62 1.27
CA LEU A 199 -7.38 -6.60 0.53
C LEU A 199 -8.79 -6.65 1.15
N HIS A 200 -9.85 -6.32 0.40
CA HIS A 200 -11.19 -6.13 0.98
C HIS A 200 -12.36 -6.43 0.03
N CYS A 201 -13.60 -6.43 0.55
CA CYS A 201 -14.83 -6.63 -0.24
C CYS A 201 -15.07 -5.49 -1.26
N PRO A 202 -15.84 -5.71 -2.33
CA PRO A 202 -16.11 -4.63 -3.30
C PRO A 202 -17.10 -3.60 -2.77
N LYS A 203 -16.98 -2.35 -3.24
CA LYS A 203 -17.94 -1.27 -2.95
C LYS A 203 -19.32 -1.53 -3.53
N SER A 204 -19.37 -2.17 -4.69
CA SER A 204 -20.57 -2.58 -5.41
C SER A 204 -20.23 -3.78 -6.29
N TRP A 205 -21.25 -4.49 -6.76
CA TRP A 205 -21.06 -5.63 -7.67
C TRP A 205 -20.32 -5.25 -8.97
N ASN A 206 -20.41 -3.98 -9.39
CA ASN A 206 -19.76 -3.42 -10.58
C ASN A 206 -18.54 -2.55 -10.25
N ASN A 207 -17.77 -2.91 -9.22
CA ASN A 207 -16.61 -2.12 -8.79
C ASN A 207 -15.64 -1.84 -9.95
N THR A 208 -15.51 -0.57 -10.34
CA THR A 208 -14.76 -0.14 -11.53
C THR A 208 -13.30 0.21 -11.24
N GLY A 209 -12.81 -0.06 -10.02
CA GLY A 209 -11.44 0.23 -9.60
C GLY A 209 -11.36 0.80 -8.19
N THR A 210 -10.31 0.43 -7.45
CA THR A 210 -10.03 0.96 -6.11
C THR A 210 -9.14 2.22 -6.18
N SER A 211 -8.83 2.81 -5.02
CA SER A 211 -7.79 3.85 -4.90
C SER A 211 -6.37 3.28 -4.69
N GLY A 212 -6.20 1.95 -4.75
CA GLY A 212 -4.91 1.29 -4.56
C GLY A 212 -5.02 -0.09 -3.88
N CYS A 213 -6.12 -0.32 -3.17
CA CYS A 213 -6.46 -1.63 -2.60
C CYS A 213 -6.67 -2.71 -3.66
N ILE A 214 -6.78 -3.95 -3.20
CA ILE A 214 -7.22 -5.10 -3.99
C ILE A 214 -8.59 -5.51 -3.47
N SER A 215 -9.50 -5.84 -4.37
CA SER A 215 -10.86 -6.23 -4.00
C SER A 215 -11.31 -7.53 -4.65
N ILE A 216 -11.93 -8.40 -3.85
CA ILE A 216 -12.51 -9.68 -4.26
C ILE A 216 -13.91 -9.85 -3.66
N PRO A 217 -14.79 -10.68 -4.23
CA PRO A 217 -16.15 -10.89 -3.73
C PRO A 217 -16.20 -11.21 -2.23
N GLU A 218 -17.23 -10.73 -1.53
CA GLU A 218 -17.32 -10.85 -0.07
C GLU A 218 -17.26 -12.30 0.43
N GLU A 219 -17.86 -13.24 -0.31
CA GLU A 219 -17.84 -14.66 0.04
C GLU A 219 -16.42 -15.25 0.01
N ASP A 220 -15.60 -14.83 -0.95
CA ASP A 220 -14.21 -15.25 -1.09
C ASP A 220 -13.35 -14.52 -0.04
N MET A 221 -13.60 -13.23 0.18
CA MET A 221 -12.93 -12.45 1.22
C MET A 221 -13.15 -13.04 2.61
N LYS A 222 -14.37 -13.53 2.91
CA LYS A 222 -14.68 -14.21 4.17
C LYS A 222 -13.88 -15.52 4.31
N GLN A 223 -13.69 -16.29 3.25
CA GLN A 223 -12.86 -17.50 3.28
C GLN A 223 -11.39 -17.18 3.53
N VAL A 224 -10.88 -16.13 2.85
CA VAL A 224 -9.49 -15.67 2.98
C VAL A 224 -9.22 -15.17 4.40
N VAL A 225 -10.04 -14.26 4.93
CA VAL A 225 -9.81 -13.64 6.26
C VAL A 225 -9.83 -14.67 7.40
N CYS A 226 -10.60 -15.75 7.27
CA CYS A 226 -10.63 -16.85 8.25
C CYS A 226 -9.36 -17.70 8.29
N GLN A 227 -8.53 -17.67 7.24
CA GLN A 227 -7.43 -18.63 7.08
C GLN A 227 -6.05 -17.97 6.95
N VAL A 228 -5.98 -16.69 6.60
CA VAL A 228 -4.72 -15.96 6.54
C VAL A 228 -4.08 -15.90 7.93
N ASP A 229 -2.79 -16.22 7.98
CA ASP A 229 -1.94 -16.20 9.18
C ASP A 229 -0.71 -15.30 8.97
N THR A 230 0.14 -15.17 10.00
CA THR A 230 1.35 -14.31 9.95
C THR A 230 2.42 -14.77 8.97
N GLY A 231 2.37 -16.02 8.51
CA GLY A 231 3.27 -16.58 7.50
C GLY A 231 2.74 -16.46 6.07
N THR A 232 1.50 -15.98 5.90
CA THR A 232 0.88 -15.81 4.59
C THR A 232 1.48 -14.60 3.88
N LYS A 233 1.82 -14.77 2.60
CA LYS A 233 2.32 -13.68 1.74
C LYS A 233 1.36 -13.39 0.61
N ILE A 234 1.37 -12.14 0.16
CA ILE A 234 0.72 -11.70 -1.08
C ILE A 234 1.77 -11.13 -2.04
N VAL A 235 1.81 -11.64 -3.27
CA VAL A 235 2.65 -11.16 -4.36
C VAL A 235 1.75 -10.40 -5.33
N VAL A 236 2.11 -9.16 -5.65
CA VAL A 236 1.34 -8.30 -6.56
C VAL A 236 2.21 -7.91 -7.75
N VAL A 237 1.76 -8.22 -8.96
CA VAL A 237 2.52 -8.01 -10.21
C VAL A 237 1.67 -7.35 -11.28
N GLN A 238 2.32 -6.60 -12.19
CA GLN A 238 1.64 -5.96 -13.30
C GLN A 238 1.23 -6.97 -14.38
N ASP A 239 2.08 -7.98 -14.62
CA ASP A 239 1.84 -9.08 -15.54
C ASP A 239 2.37 -10.41 -14.96
N GLU A 240 1.82 -11.53 -15.43
CA GLU A 240 2.24 -12.87 -15.00
C GLU A 240 3.73 -13.13 -15.29
N SER A 241 4.29 -12.54 -16.36
CA SER A 241 5.72 -12.65 -16.66
C SER A 241 6.61 -12.07 -15.55
N ASP A 242 6.10 -11.13 -14.77
CA ASP A 242 6.87 -10.44 -13.73
C ASP A 242 7.01 -11.27 -12.45
N LEU A 243 6.26 -12.39 -12.32
CA LEU A 243 6.31 -13.25 -11.14
C LEU A 243 7.71 -13.80 -10.89
N ALA A 244 8.50 -14.06 -11.93
CA ALA A 244 9.86 -14.58 -11.79
C ALA A 244 10.83 -13.66 -11.04
N ASN A 245 10.43 -12.41 -10.77
CA ASN A 245 11.20 -11.44 -10.00
C ASN A 245 10.95 -11.53 -8.48
N TYR A 246 10.03 -12.39 -8.04
CA TYR A 246 9.52 -12.48 -6.67
C TYR A 246 9.60 -13.88 -6.10
#